data_AF-A0A8B3S0F4-F1
#
_entry.id   AF-A0A8B3S0F4-F1
#
_cell.length_a   1.000
_cell.length_b   1.000
_cell.length_c   1.000
_cell.angle_alpha   90.00
_cell.angle_beta   90.00
_cell.angle_gamma   90.00
#
_symmetry.space_group_name_H-M   'P 1'
#
loop_
_entity.id
_entity.type
_entity.pdbx_description
1 polymer ?
#
loop_
_entity_poly.entity_id
_entity_poly.type
_entity_poly.pdbx_seq_one_letter_code
_entity_poly.pdbx_strand_id
1 'polypeptide(L)'
;MKSGKVKGKNIKVRRHIFAIVGIALLVTLIMPATVLADIEEHPYLVKTFIDEEGRKIAEIIVPGLPPEKRISEAVVSDIEIRQADATLSDVPAFDWCYGCSATSAAMMFGYYDRTGYSNMYAGPANGGVCPLTNSVWGVEECPLSATHQGYDGLAVKGHVDDYWSFFGSNIDPYCNYVPPWSEHMYADCTADYMGTNQHYNWQNSDGGTTFCYYVSGAPLYDYSECEPGKRDGCHGIRLFVESRGYNVHHDGSNHQNYNQCIDPYVAGGFTFDDFKAEIDAGRPVIIHVDGHSMLGYGYDDPITIHIHDTWGHSSHSMTWGGYYDGRQHYGVTVIQLQSLPVITSCDPSSTETSQFTPSQSVYVKGSGLEPNTDYNIWIQNDPVAEGKTLAIGEDPSGAQEAVTTGPGNGNPSGGFPATEIWPIPQSEPVTHHPYDIVVDKVGGGEGTYNSNDDGIDSVAVVGFVAPVPELPTIILFSMGLVVLVGYVVLRRRK
;
A
#
# COMPACT_ATOMS: atom_id res chain seq x y z
N MET A 1 -50.77 13.69 -77.60
CA MET A 1 -52.01 14.44 -77.34
C MET A 1 -53.19 13.46 -77.37
N LYS A 2 -53.61 12.98 -76.19
CA LYS A 2 -54.85 12.26 -75.84
C LYS A 2 -54.73 11.95 -74.34
N SER A 3 -55.43 12.73 -73.50
CA SER A 3 -56.67 12.32 -72.80
C SER A 3 -56.37 11.27 -71.72
N GLY A 4 -56.58 11.45 -70.41
CA GLY A 4 -57.42 12.39 -69.68
C GLY A 4 -58.11 11.63 -68.52
N LYS A 5 -58.35 12.33 -67.40
CA LYS A 5 -59.24 12.02 -66.26
C LYS A 5 -58.79 11.08 -65.12
N VAL A 6 -58.25 11.70 -64.07
CA VAL A 6 -58.82 11.86 -62.70
C VAL A 6 -60.10 11.06 -62.37
N LYS A 7 -60.11 10.29 -61.27
CA LYS A 7 -60.85 10.51 -59.98
C LYS A 7 -61.02 9.20 -59.18
N GLY A 8 -60.90 9.25 -57.84
CA GLY A 8 -61.54 8.25 -56.97
C GLY A 8 -60.88 8.03 -55.61
N LYS A 9 -61.22 8.85 -54.61
CA LYS A 9 -61.00 8.60 -53.18
C LYS A 9 -61.74 7.33 -52.72
N ASN A 10 -61.17 6.53 -51.82
CA ASN A 10 -61.71 6.40 -50.45
C ASN A 10 -60.88 5.52 -49.52
N ILE A 11 -60.88 5.98 -48.27
CA ILE A 11 -60.26 5.48 -47.05
C ILE A 11 -60.83 4.12 -46.62
N LYS A 12 -60.01 3.23 -46.06
CA LYS A 12 -60.35 2.43 -44.86
C LYS A 12 -59.13 1.82 -44.17
N VAL A 13 -59.18 1.94 -42.85
CA VAL A 13 -58.19 1.60 -41.81
C VAL A 13 -58.47 0.20 -41.23
N ARG A 14 -57.43 -0.42 -40.63
CA ARG A 14 -57.32 -1.69 -39.83
C ARG A 14 -56.99 -2.95 -40.67
N ARG A 15 -56.08 -3.86 -40.31
CA ARG A 15 -55.50 -4.34 -39.02
C ARG A 15 -54.25 -5.20 -39.36
N HIS A 16 -53.08 -4.95 -38.75
CA HIS A 16 -52.38 -5.85 -37.81
C HIS A 16 -51.60 -7.07 -38.36
N ILE A 17 -50.29 -7.03 -38.07
CA ILE A 17 -49.36 -8.14 -37.74
C ILE A 17 -48.83 -8.96 -38.92
N PHE A 18 -47.52 -8.84 -39.14
CA PHE A 18 -46.52 -9.84 -39.57
C PHE A 18 -45.48 -9.23 -40.52
N ALA A 19 -44.39 -8.67 -39.97
CA ALA A 19 -43.04 -8.66 -40.58
C ALA A 19 -42.04 -7.98 -39.63
N ILE A 20 -41.85 -8.53 -38.42
CA ILE A 20 -40.65 -8.28 -37.57
C ILE A 20 -39.95 -9.63 -37.42
N VAL A 21 -39.26 -10.10 -38.47
CA VAL A 21 -38.31 -11.23 -38.39
C VAL A 21 -37.15 -11.07 -39.41
N GLY A 22 -36.99 -9.90 -40.04
CA GLY A 22 -36.12 -9.77 -41.22
C GLY A 22 -34.89 -8.88 -41.10
N ILE A 23 -34.59 -8.30 -39.92
CA ILE A 23 -33.41 -7.44 -39.71
C ILE A 23 -32.92 -7.63 -38.27
N ALA A 24 -32.37 -8.81 -37.99
CA ALA A 24 -31.69 -9.10 -36.74
C ALA A 24 -30.67 -10.21 -36.98
N LEU A 25 -29.59 -9.91 -37.74
CA LEU A 25 -28.34 -10.68 -37.78
C LEU A 25 -27.44 -10.11 -38.88
N LEU A 26 -26.83 -8.95 -38.65
CA LEU A 26 -25.44 -8.63 -39.06
C LEU A 26 -25.03 -7.23 -38.56
N VAL A 27 -25.13 -6.98 -37.25
CA VAL A 27 -24.22 -6.02 -36.61
C VAL A 27 -23.14 -6.90 -36.00
N THR A 28 -22.17 -7.32 -36.82
CA THR A 28 -20.89 -7.72 -36.27
C THR A 28 -20.37 -6.50 -35.53
N LEU A 29 -20.33 -6.58 -34.20
CA LEU A 29 -19.44 -5.73 -33.41
C LEU A 29 -18.06 -5.89 -34.04
N ILE A 30 -17.63 -4.91 -34.82
CA ILE A 30 -16.22 -4.68 -35.01
C ILE A 30 -15.80 -4.08 -33.67
N MET A 31 -15.54 -4.93 -32.67
CA MET A 31 -14.60 -4.50 -31.65
C MET A 31 -13.32 -4.17 -32.41
N PRO A 32 -12.72 -2.98 -32.26
CA PRO A 32 -11.37 -2.79 -32.77
C PRO A 32 -10.57 -3.96 -32.20
N ALA A 33 -9.99 -4.78 -33.06
CA ALA A 33 -8.96 -5.69 -32.61
C ALA A 33 -7.98 -4.80 -31.86
N THR A 34 -7.82 -5.02 -30.56
CA THR A 34 -6.75 -4.41 -29.79
C THR A 34 -5.48 -4.83 -30.48
N VAL A 35 -4.90 -3.93 -31.27
CA VAL A 35 -3.54 -4.10 -31.75
C VAL A 35 -2.72 -3.98 -30.49
N LEU A 36 -2.23 -5.11 -29.98
CA LEU A 36 -1.24 -5.12 -28.92
C LEU A 36 -0.11 -4.19 -29.37
N ALA A 37 0.24 -3.25 -28.51
CA ALA A 37 1.34 -2.37 -28.78
C ALA A 37 2.64 -3.14 -28.61
N ASP A 38 3.63 -2.85 -29.45
CA ASP A 38 4.97 -3.39 -29.28
C ASP A 38 5.74 -2.46 -28.33
N ILE A 39 6.14 -2.97 -27.16
CA ILE A 39 6.96 -2.22 -26.21
C ILE A 39 8.30 -1.79 -26.83
N GLU A 40 8.75 -2.50 -27.87
CA GLU A 40 9.94 -2.12 -28.63
C GLU A 40 9.74 -0.87 -29.51
N GLU A 41 8.50 -0.44 -29.71
CA GLU A 41 8.13 0.81 -30.36
C GLU A 41 7.71 1.90 -29.36
N HIS A 42 7.89 1.66 -28.06
CA HIS A 42 7.49 2.60 -27.02
C HIS A 42 8.19 3.96 -27.20
N PRO A 43 7.46 5.10 -27.13
CA PRO A 43 8.02 6.42 -27.47
C PRO A 43 9.16 6.88 -26.55
N TYR A 44 9.26 6.31 -25.34
CA TYR A 44 10.32 6.58 -24.37
C TYR A 44 11.26 5.39 -24.14
N LEU A 45 11.31 4.45 -25.09
CA LEU A 45 12.28 3.36 -25.05
C LEU A 45 13.71 3.92 -25.12
N VAL A 46 14.53 3.61 -24.13
CA VAL A 46 15.97 3.94 -24.10
C VAL A 46 16.76 2.91 -24.89
N LYS A 47 16.54 1.62 -24.59
CA LYS A 47 17.16 0.48 -25.28
C LYS A 47 16.42 -0.82 -24.99
N THR A 48 16.68 -1.84 -25.82
CA THR A 48 16.42 -3.24 -25.48
C THR A 48 17.72 -4.02 -25.36
N PHE A 49 17.72 -5.03 -24.50
CA PHE A 49 18.86 -5.93 -24.32
C PHE A 49 18.39 -7.31 -23.85
N ILE A 50 19.31 -8.26 -23.74
CA ILE A 50 19.06 -9.64 -23.32
C ILE A 50 19.73 -9.85 -21.97
N ASP A 51 19.02 -10.44 -21.00
CA ASP A 51 19.56 -10.81 -19.69
C ASP A 51 20.40 -12.10 -19.75
N GLU A 52 20.92 -12.55 -18.60
CA GLU A 52 21.76 -13.74 -18.52
C GLU A 52 21.01 -15.04 -18.89
N GLU A 53 19.68 -15.07 -18.72
CA GLU A 53 18.80 -16.19 -19.05
C GLU A 53 18.29 -16.18 -20.50
N GLY A 54 18.66 -15.18 -21.31
CA GLY A 54 18.24 -15.08 -22.70
C GLY A 54 16.86 -14.43 -22.90
N ARG A 55 16.29 -13.81 -21.87
CA ARG A 55 15.03 -13.06 -21.93
C ARG A 55 15.31 -11.62 -22.33
N LYS A 56 14.35 -11.01 -23.05
CA LYS A 56 14.51 -9.66 -23.58
C LYS A 56 13.90 -8.62 -22.65
N ILE A 57 14.68 -7.61 -22.31
CA ILE A 57 14.31 -6.50 -21.43
C ILE A 57 14.27 -5.21 -22.24
N ALA A 58 13.24 -4.39 -21.98
CA ALA A 58 13.11 -3.02 -22.46
C ALA A 58 13.33 -2.05 -21.30
N GLU A 59 14.22 -1.07 -21.51
CA GLU A 59 14.48 0.02 -20.57
C GLU A 59 13.73 1.27 -21.03
N ILE A 60 12.84 1.81 -20.19
CA ILE A 60 11.94 2.91 -20.50
C ILE A 60 12.15 4.04 -19.50
N ILE A 61 12.40 5.25 -19.98
CA ILE A 61 12.45 6.45 -19.15
C ILE A 61 11.05 7.07 -19.02
N VAL A 62 10.70 7.54 -17.82
CA VAL A 62 9.46 8.23 -17.51
C VAL A 62 9.79 9.68 -17.10
N PRO A 63 9.77 10.65 -18.03
CA PRO A 63 10.18 12.04 -17.78
C PRO A 63 8.97 12.99 -17.61
N GLY A 64 7.87 12.54 -17.02
CA GLY A 64 6.62 13.30 -17.01
C GLY A 64 6.70 14.62 -16.23
N LEU A 65 6.34 15.74 -16.87
CA LEU A 65 6.13 17.07 -16.27
C LEU A 65 4.63 17.46 -16.39
N PRO A 66 4.05 18.18 -15.41
CA PRO A 66 2.72 18.76 -15.55
C PRO A 66 2.56 19.62 -16.81
N PRO A 67 1.46 19.47 -17.57
CA PRO A 67 1.13 20.39 -18.67
C PRO A 67 0.95 21.84 -18.17
N GLU A 68 1.50 22.81 -18.90
CA GLU A 68 1.46 24.26 -18.56
C GLU A 68 0.03 24.84 -18.34
N LYS A 69 -1.02 24.17 -18.85
CA LYS A 69 -2.39 24.70 -18.93
C LYS A 69 -3.29 24.39 -17.73
N ARG A 70 -2.71 24.18 -16.54
CA ARG A 70 -3.44 23.73 -15.33
C ARG A 70 -4.03 24.83 -14.43
N ILE A 71 -4.11 26.09 -14.87
CA ILE A 71 -4.87 27.14 -14.17
C ILE A 71 -6.34 27.14 -14.60
N SER A 72 -7.03 26.04 -14.38
CA SER A 72 -8.48 26.01 -14.14
C SER A 72 -8.84 24.60 -13.77
N GLU A 73 -9.30 24.42 -12.54
CA GLU A 73 -9.99 23.23 -12.07
C GLU A 73 -10.91 22.71 -13.18
N ALA A 74 -10.58 21.52 -13.71
CA ALA A 74 -11.54 20.80 -14.53
C ALA A 74 -12.62 20.30 -13.57
N VAL A 75 -13.71 21.06 -13.52
CA VAL A 75 -14.98 20.69 -12.91
C VAL A 75 -15.34 19.28 -13.39
N VAL A 76 -15.39 18.33 -12.46
CA VAL A 76 -15.98 17.01 -12.70
C VAL A 76 -17.42 17.26 -13.12
N SER A 77 -17.75 16.95 -14.38
CA SER A 77 -19.14 16.88 -14.81
C SER A 77 -19.78 15.72 -14.06
N ASP A 78 -20.89 16.00 -13.37
CA ASP A 78 -21.75 15.05 -12.68
C ASP A 78 -21.99 13.77 -13.49
N ILE A 79 -21.12 12.78 -13.31
CA ILE A 79 -21.44 11.37 -13.53
C ILE A 79 -22.07 10.93 -12.23
N GLU A 80 -23.27 10.35 -12.29
CA GLU A 80 -23.99 9.79 -11.15
C GLU A 80 -22.98 9.13 -10.19
N ILE A 81 -22.98 9.56 -8.93
CA ILE A 81 -22.13 9.03 -7.86
C ILE A 81 -22.53 7.56 -7.67
N ARG A 82 -21.95 6.67 -8.48
CA ARG A 82 -21.77 5.29 -8.11
C ARG A 82 -20.63 5.31 -7.09
N GLN A 83 -20.87 4.77 -5.90
CA GLN A 83 -19.75 4.48 -5.01
C GLN A 83 -18.81 3.55 -5.76
N ALA A 84 -17.52 3.86 -5.69
CA ALA A 84 -16.49 2.99 -6.24
C ALA A 84 -16.69 1.57 -5.71
N ASP A 85 -16.54 0.56 -6.56
CA ASP A 85 -16.68 -0.83 -6.12
C ASP A 85 -15.61 -1.18 -5.06
N ALA A 86 -14.39 -0.65 -5.19
CA ALA A 86 -13.40 -0.64 -4.11
C ALA A 86 -12.45 0.56 -4.20
N THR A 87 -12.15 1.21 -3.07
CA THR A 87 -11.12 2.25 -2.95
C THR A 87 -10.37 2.11 -1.63
N LEU A 88 -9.07 2.40 -1.66
CA LEU A 88 -8.26 2.61 -0.47
C LEU A 88 -8.53 4.02 0.07
N SER A 89 -8.86 4.12 1.36
CA SER A 89 -8.93 5.41 2.05
C SER A 89 -7.52 5.89 2.42
N ASP A 90 -7.41 7.17 2.79
CA ASP A 90 -6.17 7.75 3.33
C ASP A 90 -4.95 7.70 2.41
N VAL A 91 -5.15 7.49 1.11
CA VAL A 91 -4.10 7.60 0.10
C VAL A 91 -3.81 9.09 -0.16
N PRO A 92 -2.57 9.57 0.03
CA PRO A 92 -2.21 10.94 -0.29
C PRO A 92 -2.30 11.23 -1.80
N ALA A 93 -2.65 12.48 -2.11
CA ALA A 93 -2.63 13.05 -3.45
C ALA A 93 -1.70 14.26 -3.46
N PHE A 94 -0.52 14.10 -4.05
CA PHE A 94 0.50 15.15 -4.18
C PHE A 94 0.52 15.75 -5.58
N ASP A 95 0.79 17.06 -5.67
CA ASP A 95 1.23 17.62 -6.94
C ASP A 95 2.69 17.26 -7.21
N TRP A 96 3.15 17.54 -8.43
CA TRP A 96 4.41 17.05 -8.95
C TRP A 96 5.60 17.55 -8.14
N CYS A 97 6.46 16.67 -7.62
CA CYS A 97 7.62 17.03 -6.83
C CYS A 97 8.89 16.46 -7.45
N TYR A 98 9.51 17.22 -8.37
CA TYR A 98 10.80 16.90 -9.01
C TYR A 98 10.85 15.54 -9.74
N GLY A 99 9.70 14.98 -10.13
CA GLY A 99 9.58 13.75 -10.89
C GLY A 99 8.28 13.00 -10.60
N CYS A 100 7.52 12.63 -11.64
CA CYS A 100 6.21 11.99 -11.47
C CYS A 100 6.33 10.61 -10.79
N SER A 101 7.33 9.81 -11.15
CA SER A 101 7.51 8.47 -10.57
C SER A 101 7.85 8.52 -9.09
N ALA A 102 8.83 9.36 -8.69
CA ALA A 102 9.15 9.59 -7.28
C ALA A 102 7.94 10.14 -6.49
N THR A 103 7.16 11.05 -7.09
CA THR A 103 5.94 11.59 -6.48
C THR A 103 4.89 10.50 -6.26
N SER A 104 4.66 9.63 -7.24
CA SER A 104 3.71 8.52 -7.11
C SER A 104 4.15 7.48 -6.07
N ALA A 105 5.45 7.21 -5.97
CA ALA A 105 6.01 6.38 -4.91
C ALA A 105 5.86 7.04 -3.54
N ALA A 106 6.04 8.37 -3.44
CA ALA A 106 5.81 9.10 -2.20
C ALA A 106 4.34 9.05 -1.77
N MET A 107 3.37 9.14 -2.69
CA MET A 107 1.96 8.92 -2.36
C MET A 107 1.73 7.50 -1.82
N MET A 108 2.31 6.47 -2.46
CA MET A 108 2.22 5.08 -2.02
C MET A 108 2.78 4.89 -0.60
N PHE A 109 3.96 5.44 -0.32
CA PHE A 109 4.57 5.32 1.00
C PHE A 109 3.93 6.21 2.04
N GLY A 110 3.34 7.33 1.65
CA GLY A 110 2.49 8.11 2.54
C GLY A 110 1.20 7.37 2.92
N TYR A 111 0.66 6.53 2.03
CA TYR A 111 -0.42 5.61 2.40
C TYR A 111 0.05 4.56 3.41
N TYR A 112 1.19 3.91 3.17
CA TYR A 112 1.73 2.92 4.09
C TYR A 112 2.08 3.52 5.47
N ASP A 113 2.64 4.74 5.50
CA ASP A 113 2.88 5.51 6.73
C ASP A 113 1.62 5.65 7.59
N ARG A 114 0.50 5.90 6.93
CA ARG A 114 -0.81 6.13 7.56
C ARG A 114 -1.55 4.85 7.93
N THR A 115 -1.14 3.70 7.41
CA THR A 115 -1.89 2.43 7.49
C THR A 115 -1.14 1.30 8.18
N GLY A 116 0.00 1.58 8.81
CA GLY A 116 0.67 0.66 9.73
C GLY A 116 2.19 0.71 9.66
N TYR A 117 2.75 1.17 8.55
CA TYR A 117 4.19 1.24 8.33
C TYR A 117 4.73 2.63 8.67
N SER A 118 4.60 3.03 9.95
CA SER A 118 5.09 4.31 10.46
C SER A 118 6.53 4.60 10.07
N ASN A 119 6.96 5.86 10.00
CA ASN A 119 8.34 6.24 9.63
C ASN A 119 8.67 5.99 8.15
N MET A 120 7.70 5.58 7.32
CA MET A 120 7.82 5.76 5.87
C MET A 120 7.99 7.24 5.53
N TYR A 121 7.23 8.12 6.20
CA TYR A 121 7.52 9.54 6.33
C TYR A 121 8.12 9.84 7.70
N ALA A 122 9.35 10.36 7.73
CA ALA A 122 10.09 10.61 8.98
C ALA A 122 10.12 12.09 9.41
N GLY A 123 9.39 12.97 8.70
CA GLY A 123 9.43 14.41 8.92
C GLY A 123 8.47 14.91 9.99
N PRO A 124 8.60 16.18 10.44
CA PRO A 124 7.80 16.76 11.53
C PRO A 124 6.39 17.22 11.14
N ALA A 125 6.06 17.35 9.85
CA ALA A 125 4.75 17.85 9.43
C ALA A 125 3.62 16.92 9.88
N ASN A 126 2.44 17.51 10.10
CA ASN A 126 1.22 16.78 10.47
C ASN A 126 1.42 15.80 11.65
N GLY A 127 2.29 16.17 12.61
CA GLY A 127 2.54 15.39 13.82
C GLY A 127 3.37 14.12 13.59
N GLY A 128 4.17 14.05 12.53
CA GLY A 128 4.98 12.87 12.21
C GLY A 128 4.24 11.82 11.38
N VAL A 129 3.07 12.17 10.84
CA VAL A 129 2.27 11.30 9.96
C VAL A 129 2.15 11.98 8.60
N CYS A 130 2.37 11.24 7.53
CA CYS A 130 2.35 11.78 6.17
C CYS A 130 1.04 12.55 5.91
N PRO A 131 1.12 13.84 5.51
CA PRO A 131 -0.03 14.62 5.06
C PRO A 131 -0.74 14.00 3.85
N LEU A 132 -2.06 14.21 3.73
CA LEU A 132 -2.83 13.75 2.57
C LEU A 132 -2.58 14.58 1.29
N THR A 133 -2.02 15.79 1.43
CA THR A 133 -1.55 16.61 0.32
C THR A 133 -0.22 17.25 0.69
N ASN A 134 0.58 17.60 -0.31
CA ASN A 134 1.87 18.24 -0.10
C ASN A 134 1.77 19.77 0.09
N SER A 135 0.56 20.32 0.23
CA SER A 135 0.31 21.75 0.41
C SER A 135 1.00 22.38 1.62
N VAL A 136 1.36 21.57 2.63
CA VAL A 136 2.05 22.04 3.84
C VAL A 136 3.48 22.50 3.55
N TRP A 137 4.13 21.95 2.53
CA TRP A 137 5.51 22.31 2.17
C TRP A 137 5.58 23.33 1.04
N GLY A 138 4.53 23.42 0.21
CA GLY A 138 4.44 24.37 -0.87
C GLY A 138 4.25 23.68 -2.21
N VAL A 139 4.20 24.47 -3.27
CA VAL A 139 4.08 23.98 -4.65
C VAL A 139 5.37 23.24 -5.01
N GLU A 140 5.23 22.03 -5.58
CA GLU A 140 6.33 21.18 -6.04
C GLU A 140 7.27 20.67 -4.93
N GLU A 141 6.90 20.83 -3.66
CA GLU A 141 7.71 20.42 -2.52
C GLU A 141 7.06 19.25 -1.78
N CYS A 142 7.82 18.16 -1.62
CA CYS A 142 7.42 17.00 -0.82
C CYS A 142 8.68 16.27 -0.35
N PRO A 143 9.06 16.39 0.94
CA PRO A 143 10.25 15.76 1.50
C PRO A 143 10.26 14.24 1.36
N LEU A 144 9.09 13.58 1.29
CA LEU A 144 9.00 12.15 1.03
C LEU A 144 9.36 11.81 -0.43
N SER A 145 9.06 12.70 -1.37
CA SER A 145 9.37 12.54 -2.80
C SER A 145 10.81 12.96 -3.12
N ALA A 146 11.17 14.19 -2.79
CA ALA A 146 12.48 14.78 -3.03
C ALA A 146 12.82 15.74 -1.88
N THR A 147 13.93 15.51 -1.20
CA THR A 147 14.37 16.36 -0.10
C THR A 147 15.00 17.65 -0.58
N HIS A 148 14.78 18.74 0.16
CA HIS A 148 15.27 20.07 -0.19
C HIS A 148 15.67 20.83 1.08
N GLN A 149 16.88 21.37 1.11
CA GLN A 149 17.38 22.14 2.23
C GLN A 149 16.42 23.27 2.61
N GLY A 150 16.08 23.36 3.89
CA GLY A 150 15.16 24.35 4.43
C GLY A 150 13.70 23.93 4.43
N TYR A 151 13.35 22.81 3.82
CA TYR A 151 12.01 22.23 3.88
C TYR A 151 11.94 21.13 4.94
N ASP A 152 10.81 21.10 5.65
CA ASP A 152 10.45 20.07 6.63
C ASP A 152 11.52 19.78 7.71
N GLY A 153 12.28 20.81 8.07
CA GLY A 153 13.32 20.73 9.09
C GLY A 153 14.69 20.24 8.58
N LEU A 154 14.85 19.96 7.29
CA LEU A 154 16.13 19.54 6.71
C LEU A 154 17.14 20.70 6.73
N ALA A 155 18.21 20.55 7.52
CA ALA A 155 19.22 21.58 7.69
C ALA A 155 20.40 21.49 6.69
N VAL A 156 20.52 20.35 6.01
CA VAL A 156 21.59 20.06 5.05
C VAL A 156 21.03 20.01 3.63
N LYS A 157 21.91 19.94 2.63
CA LYS A 157 21.53 19.73 1.24
C LYS A 157 20.85 18.37 1.07
N GLY A 158 19.77 18.35 0.31
CA GLY A 158 19.04 17.13 -0.03
C GLY A 158 19.06 16.86 -1.54
N HIS A 159 18.14 16.01 -1.97
CA HIS A 159 17.94 15.61 -3.36
C HIS A 159 17.90 16.76 -4.36
N VAL A 160 17.02 17.74 -4.10
CA VAL A 160 16.81 18.89 -5.00
C VAL A 160 18.07 19.73 -5.09
N ASP A 161 18.75 19.95 -3.96
CA ASP A 161 20.00 20.70 -3.94
C ASP A 161 21.09 20.03 -4.78
N ASP A 162 21.19 18.71 -4.74
CA ASP A 162 22.30 17.97 -5.33
C ASP A 162 22.08 17.63 -6.80
N TYR A 163 20.84 17.32 -7.18
CA TYR A 163 20.55 16.73 -8.49
C TYR A 163 19.70 17.61 -9.40
N TRP A 164 18.84 18.47 -8.86
CA TRP A 164 17.91 19.23 -9.70
C TRP A 164 18.49 20.57 -10.19
N SER A 165 18.42 20.80 -11.50
CA SER A 165 18.77 22.06 -12.15
C SER A 165 17.56 22.68 -12.86
N PHE A 166 16.95 21.94 -13.79
CA PHE A 166 15.70 22.27 -14.47
C PHE A 166 15.23 21.06 -15.26
N PHE A 167 13.94 20.97 -15.56
CA PHE A 167 13.37 19.83 -16.29
C PHE A 167 14.16 19.42 -17.54
N GLY A 168 14.54 18.15 -17.61
CA GLY A 168 15.30 17.55 -18.71
C GLY A 168 16.81 17.85 -18.71
N SER A 169 17.34 18.49 -17.67
CA SER A 169 18.78 18.67 -17.52
C SER A 169 19.52 17.35 -17.26
N ASN A 170 20.79 17.34 -17.62
CA ASN A 170 21.75 16.29 -17.30
C ASN A 170 22.84 16.84 -16.35
N ILE A 171 22.52 17.92 -15.64
CA ILE A 171 23.41 18.62 -14.72
C ILE A 171 23.00 18.22 -13.32
N ASP A 172 23.91 17.58 -12.60
CA ASP A 172 23.79 17.35 -11.17
C ASP A 172 24.57 18.46 -10.45
N PRO A 173 23.88 19.48 -9.87
CA PRO A 173 24.52 20.62 -9.21
C PRO A 173 25.72 20.28 -8.32
N TYR A 174 25.66 19.21 -7.52
CA TYR A 174 26.70 18.87 -6.54
C TYR A 174 28.09 18.70 -7.16
N CYS A 175 28.16 18.12 -8.37
CA CYS A 175 29.41 17.86 -9.08
C CYS A 175 29.66 18.80 -10.26
N ASN A 176 28.61 19.43 -10.82
CA ASN A 176 28.73 20.30 -11.97
C ASN A 176 28.93 21.79 -11.63
N TYR A 177 28.50 22.26 -10.46
CA TYR A 177 28.65 23.67 -10.08
C TYR A 177 30.02 23.96 -9.46
N VAL A 178 30.41 25.25 -9.44
CA VAL A 178 31.74 25.68 -8.95
C VAL A 178 31.57 26.72 -7.83
N PRO A 179 32.10 26.45 -6.62
CA PRO A 179 32.76 25.21 -6.20
C PRO A 179 31.76 24.05 -6.08
N PRO A 180 32.20 22.78 -6.31
CA PRO A 180 31.36 21.62 -6.03
C PRO A 180 31.19 21.43 -4.52
N TRP A 181 30.24 20.62 -4.11
CA TRP A 181 30.05 20.22 -2.71
C TRP A 181 29.93 18.71 -2.55
N SER A 182 29.92 18.25 -1.29
CA SER A 182 29.70 16.83 -0.99
C SER A 182 28.24 16.50 -1.26
N GLU A 183 28.03 15.45 -2.04
CA GLU A 183 26.74 14.79 -2.19
C GLU A 183 26.19 14.35 -0.82
N HIS A 184 24.87 14.42 -0.66
CA HIS A 184 24.16 13.97 0.53
C HIS A 184 24.08 12.43 0.59
N MET A 185 23.73 11.90 1.77
CA MET A 185 23.57 10.45 1.96
C MET A 185 22.14 10.03 1.63
N TYR A 186 21.97 8.88 0.99
CA TYR A 186 20.63 8.35 0.74
C TYR A 186 20.02 7.85 2.05
N ALA A 187 18.89 8.44 2.42
CA ALA A 187 17.97 7.98 3.47
C ALA A 187 16.68 8.81 3.51
N ASP A 188 16.56 9.83 2.66
CA ASP A 188 15.67 10.93 3.00
C ASP A 188 14.42 10.97 2.11
N CYS A 189 14.45 10.47 0.87
CA CYS A 189 13.29 10.48 -0.03
C CYS A 189 13.26 9.36 -1.09
N THR A 190 12.11 9.16 -1.74
CA THR A 190 11.96 8.16 -2.82
C THR A 190 12.82 8.46 -4.04
N ALA A 191 13.02 9.72 -4.42
CA ALA A 191 13.80 10.11 -5.60
C ALA A 191 15.28 9.70 -5.50
N ASP A 192 15.88 9.73 -4.30
CA ASP A 192 17.26 9.26 -4.07
C ASP A 192 17.40 7.78 -4.45
N TYR A 193 16.49 6.98 -3.93
CA TYR A 193 16.53 5.54 -4.09
C TYR A 193 16.11 5.11 -5.49
N MET A 194 15.11 5.75 -6.09
CA MET A 194 14.66 5.46 -7.46
C MET A 194 15.63 5.96 -8.54
N GLY A 195 16.66 6.73 -8.15
CA GLY A 195 17.63 7.32 -9.07
C GLY A 195 17.04 8.45 -9.90
N THR A 196 15.92 9.04 -9.49
CA THR A 196 15.25 10.16 -10.18
C THR A 196 16.19 11.37 -10.21
N ASN A 197 16.25 12.13 -11.31
CA ASN A 197 17.10 13.33 -11.51
C ASN A 197 18.62 13.11 -11.53
N GLN A 198 19.09 11.91 -11.19
CA GLN A 198 20.51 11.67 -10.97
C GLN A 198 21.23 11.25 -12.24
N HIS A 199 21.78 12.24 -12.96
CA HIS A 199 22.42 11.98 -14.24
C HIS A 199 23.78 11.29 -14.09
N TYR A 200 24.62 11.77 -13.17
CA TYR A 200 25.97 11.25 -12.97
C TYR A 200 25.97 9.82 -12.42
N ASN A 201 25.04 9.52 -11.51
CA ASN A 201 24.96 8.21 -10.86
C ASN A 201 24.20 7.18 -11.71
N TRP A 202 23.07 7.58 -12.32
CA TRP A 202 22.08 6.63 -12.88
C TRP A 202 21.64 6.95 -14.31
N GLN A 203 22.17 8.01 -14.93
CA GLN A 203 21.82 8.48 -16.28
C GLN A 203 20.36 8.92 -16.44
N ASN A 204 19.68 9.25 -15.35
CA ASN A 204 18.35 9.85 -15.40
C ASN A 204 18.49 11.38 -15.48
N SER A 205 17.89 11.99 -16.50
CA SER A 205 17.76 13.45 -16.58
C SER A 205 16.76 13.98 -15.54
N ASP A 206 16.85 15.25 -15.20
CA ASP A 206 15.89 15.96 -14.34
C ASP A 206 14.43 15.72 -14.77
N GLY A 207 13.61 15.24 -13.84
CA GLY A 207 12.22 14.84 -13.97
C GLY A 207 12.03 13.37 -14.38
N GLY A 208 13.12 12.67 -14.70
CA GLY A 208 13.13 11.32 -15.24
C GLY A 208 13.41 10.23 -14.21
N THR A 209 12.72 9.10 -14.35
CA THR A 209 13.05 7.82 -13.68
C THR A 209 13.01 6.70 -14.71
N THR A 210 13.91 5.73 -14.61
CA THR A 210 13.98 4.61 -15.56
C THR A 210 13.38 3.34 -14.97
N PHE A 211 12.62 2.61 -15.78
CA PHE A 211 12.02 1.32 -15.45
C PHE A 211 12.33 0.28 -16.53
N CYS A 212 12.60 -0.94 -16.11
CA CYS A 212 12.88 -2.10 -16.94
C CYS A 212 11.66 -3.03 -16.95
N TYR A 213 11.35 -3.59 -18.11
CA TYR A 213 10.24 -4.54 -18.29
C TYR A 213 10.70 -5.71 -19.15
N TYR A 214 10.19 -6.92 -18.89
CA TYR A 214 10.30 -7.97 -19.89
C TYR A 214 9.41 -7.64 -21.09
N VAL A 215 9.98 -7.78 -22.29
CA VAL A 215 9.25 -7.60 -23.55
C VAL A 215 8.12 -8.63 -23.69
N SER A 216 8.22 -9.77 -23.01
CA SER A 216 7.19 -10.81 -23.00
C SER A 216 5.94 -10.46 -22.19
N GLY A 217 5.95 -9.38 -21.40
CA GLY A 217 4.87 -9.06 -20.45
C GLY A 217 4.93 -9.85 -19.14
N ALA A 218 5.92 -10.74 -18.97
CA ALA A 218 6.17 -11.38 -17.68
C ALA A 218 6.61 -10.36 -16.61
N PRO A 219 6.34 -10.61 -15.31
CA PRO A 219 6.84 -9.75 -14.24
C PRO A 219 8.38 -9.77 -14.20
N LEU A 220 8.99 -8.59 -14.14
CA LEU A 220 10.42 -8.41 -13.90
C LEU A 220 10.62 -8.02 -12.43
N TYR A 221 10.96 -9.03 -11.60
CA TYR A 221 11.17 -8.86 -10.16
C TYR A 221 12.52 -8.22 -9.86
N ASP A 222 12.49 -7.18 -9.02
CA ASP A 222 13.63 -6.54 -8.37
C ASP A 222 14.91 -6.42 -9.22
N TYR A 223 14.78 -5.87 -10.43
CA TYR A 223 15.87 -5.88 -11.40
C TYR A 223 17.02 -4.94 -11.01
N SER A 224 18.12 -5.53 -10.54
CA SER A 224 19.31 -4.82 -10.04
C SER A 224 20.56 -5.06 -10.89
N GLU A 225 20.53 -5.94 -11.90
CA GLU A 225 21.70 -6.25 -12.74
C GLU A 225 22.18 -5.07 -13.60
N CYS A 226 21.38 -4.00 -13.70
CA CYS A 226 21.79 -2.76 -14.35
C CYS A 226 22.76 -1.90 -13.51
N GLU A 227 23.02 -2.28 -12.25
CA GLU A 227 23.92 -1.58 -11.34
C GLU A 227 25.38 -2.11 -11.40
N PRO A 228 26.40 -1.23 -11.27
CA PRO A 228 26.30 0.23 -11.10
C PRO A 228 26.14 1.00 -12.43
N GLY A 229 25.64 2.23 -12.35
CA GLY A 229 25.61 3.20 -13.46
C GLY A 229 24.24 3.40 -14.12
N LYS A 230 23.26 2.55 -13.79
CA LYS A 230 21.83 2.74 -14.03
C LYS A 230 21.06 2.18 -12.84
N ARG A 231 19.82 2.62 -12.67
CA ARG A 231 18.93 2.09 -11.65
C ARG A 231 17.53 1.86 -12.20
N ASP A 232 16.97 0.71 -11.87
CA ASP A 232 15.56 0.45 -12.05
C ASP A 232 14.74 1.09 -10.92
N GLY A 233 13.72 1.86 -11.28
CA GLY A 233 12.87 2.55 -10.32
C GLY A 233 12.17 1.60 -9.33
N CYS A 234 11.82 0.38 -9.74
CA CYS A 234 11.22 -0.62 -8.85
C CYS A 234 12.22 -1.20 -7.86
N HIS A 235 13.47 -1.44 -8.28
CA HIS A 235 14.54 -1.79 -7.35
C HIS A 235 14.78 -0.66 -6.34
N GLY A 236 14.78 0.60 -6.80
CA GLY A 236 14.88 1.77 -5.91
C GLY A 236 13.76 1.86 -4.87
N ILE A 237 12.51 1.55 -5.25
CA ILE A 237 11.38 1.50 -4.31
C ILE A 237 11.63 0.49 -3.19
N ARG A 238 12.22 -0.68 -3.48
CA ARG A 238 12.62 -1.66 -2.45
C ARG A 238 13.70 -1.08 -1.53
N LEU A 239 14.75 -0.48 -2.09
CA LEU A 239 15.83 0.11 -1.28
C LEU A 239 15.30 1.21 -0.34
N PHE A 240 14.31 2.00 -0.79
CA PHE A 240 13.63 2.96 0.07
C PHE A 240 12.93 2.27 1.25
N VAL A 241 12.16 1.20 0.99
CA VAL A 241 11.48 0.44 2.05
C VAL A 241 12.46 -0.09 3.09
N GLU A 242 13.56 -0.68 2.64
CA GLU A 242 14.63 -1.20 3.51
C GLU A 242 15.29 -0.08 4.33
N SER A 243 15.47 1.11 3.74
CA SER A 243 16.00 2.27 4.46
C SER A 243 15.10 2.74 5.61
N ARG A 244 13.80 2.43 5.54
CA ARG A 244 12.81 2.75 6.58
C ARG A 244 12.68 1.67 7.65
N GLY A 245 13.47 0.59 7.56
CA GLY A 245 13.44 -0.53 8.49
C GLY A 245 12.36 -1.57 8.18
N TYR A 246 11.78 -1.53 6.98
CA TYR A 246 10.77 -2.48 6.52
C TYR A 246 11.33 -3.40 5.45
N ASN A 247 10.63 -4.51 5.19
CA ASN A 247 11.02 -5.47 4.15
C ASN A 247 9.93 -5.58 3.09
N VAL A 248 10.35 -5.87 1.86
CA VAL A 248 9.46 -6.35 0.81
C VAL A 248 9.18 -7.85 1.05
N HIS A 249 7.93 -8.27 0.90
CA HIS A 249 7.55 -9.67 1.03
C HIS A 249 8.38 -10.54 0.09
N HIS A 250 8.89 -11.66 0.60
CA HIS A 250 9.65 -12.63 -0.16
C HIS A 250 8.88 -13.96 -0.20
N ASP A 251 8.60 -14.49 -1.40
CA ASP A 251 7.80 -15.71 -1.56
C ASP A 251 8.64 -17.02 -1.48
N GLY A 252 9.94 -16.88 -1.23
CA GLY A 252 10.93 -17.96 -1.22
C GLY A 252 11.75 -18.04 -2.52
N SER A 253 11.32 -17.34 -3.57
CA SER A 253 12.05 -17.21 -4.84
C SER A 253 12.40 -15.77 -5.17
N ASN A 254 11.46 -14.84 -5.00
CA ASN A 254 11.61 -13.43 -5.36
C ASN A 254 11.16 -12.50 -4.24
N HIS A 255 11.75 -11.31 -4.22
CA HIS A 255 11.13 -10.17 -3.54
C HIS A 255 9.96 -9.69 -4.39
N GLN A 256 8.81 -9.47 -3.77
CA GLN A 256 7.55 -9.16 -4.43
C GLN A 256 7.43 -7.68 -4.78
N ASN A 257 8.48 -7.13 -5.39
CA ASN A 257 8.49 -5.86 -6.10
C ASN A 257 8.84 -6.11 -7.57
N TYR A 258 8.00 -5.67 -8.50
CA TYR A 258 8.22 -5.92 -9.92
C TYR A 258 7.58 -4.87 -10.83
N ASN A 259 8.17 -4.74 -12.01
CA ASN A 259 7.58 -4.05 -13.15
C ASN A 259 6.91 -5.06 -14.08
N GLN A 260 5.74 -4.73 -14.62
CA GLN A 260 5.07 -5.58 -15.60
C GLN A 260 4.26 -4.76 -16.59
N CYS A 261 4.33 -5.12 -17.88
CA CYS A 261 3.41 -4.59 -18.88
C CYS A 261 2.01 -5.10 -18.60
N ILE A 262 0.98 -4.30 -18.91
CA ILE A 262 -0.40 -4.76 -18.73
C ILE A 262 -0.83 -5.66 -19.90
N ASP A 263 -1.76 -6.59 -19.64
CA ASP A 263 -2.27 -7.53 -20.65
C ASP A 263 -2.85 -6.86 -21.92
N PRO A 264 -3.62 -5.76 -21.81
CA PRO A 264 -4.09 -5.04 -23.00
C PRO A 264 -2.97 -4.42 -23.86
N TYR A 265 -1.78 -4.22 -23.29
CA TYR A 265 -0.62 -3.65 -23.99
C TYR A 265 0.26 -4.77 -24.57
N VAL A 266 0.65 -5.75 -23.74
CA VAL A 266 1.40 -6.96 -24.13
C VAL A 266 0.68 -8.17 -23.56
N ALA A 267 0.25 -9.09 -24.43
CA ALA A 267 -0.52 -10.27 -24.03
C ALA A 267 0.23 -11.13 -22.99
N GLY A 268 -0.49 -11.57 -21.96
CA GLY A 268 0.08 -12.28 -20.80
C GLY A 268 0.68 -11.34 -19.75
N GLY A 269 0.45 -10.04 -19.89
CA GLY A 269 0.79 -9.02 -18.91
C GLY A 269 -0.11 -8.97 -17.68
N PHE A 270 0.11 -7.96 -16.85
CA PHE A 270 -0.67 -7.69 -15.64
C PHE A 270 -2.13 -7.34 -15.99
N THR A 271 -3.09 -8.02 -15.38
CA THR A 271 -4.50 -7.90 -15.74
C THR A 271 -5.25 -6.91 -14.84
N PHE A 272 -6.48 -6.56 -15.23
CA PHE A 272 -7.37 -5.80 -14.34
C PHE A 272 -7.74 -6.59 -13.07
N ASP A 273 -7.87 -7.91 -13.17
CA ASP A 273 -8.13 -8.77 -12.01
C ASP A 273 -6.94 -8.79 -11.04
N ASP A 274 -5.70 -8.76 -11.55
CA ASP A 274 -4.51 -8.61 -10.71
C ASP A 274 -4.50 -7.24 -10.00
N PHE A 275 -4.86 -6.16 -10.70
CA PHE A 275 -5.02 -4.84 -10.09
C PHE A 275 -6.07 -4.85 -8.96
N LYS A 276 -7.23 -5.48 -9.19
CA LYS A 276 -8.27 -5.65 -8.17
C LYS A 276 -7.72 -6.40 -6.96
N ALA A 277 -6.98 -7.48 -7.18
CA ALA A 277 -6.38 -8.27 -6.11
C ALA A 277 -5.37 -7.48 -5.25
N GLU A 278 -4.61 -6.56 -5.86
CA GLU A 278 -3.74 -5.64 -5.12
C GLU A 278 -4.56 -4.65 -4.26
N ILE A 279 -5.56 -3.99 -4.85
CA ILE A 279 -6.43 -3.04 -4.14
C ILE A 279 -7.21 -3.72 -3.01
N ASP A 280 -7.82 -4.88 -3.26
CA ASP A 280 -8.59 -5.64 -2.27
C ASP A 280 -7.73 -6.10 -1.09
N ALA A 281 -6.42 -6.26 -1.32
CA ALA A 281 -5.46 -6.61 -0.30
C ALA A 281 -4.77 -5.38 0.33
N GLY A 282 -5.31 -4.18 0.12
CA GLY A 282 -4.82 -2.96 0.75
C GLY A 282 -3.55 -2.39 0.13
N ARG A 283 -3.24 -2.69 -1.14
CA ARG A 283 -1.99 -2.28 -1.77
C ARG A 283 -2.24 -1.40 -2.99
N PRO A 284 -1.85 -0.11 -2.96
CA PRO A 284 -1.94 0.73 -4.15
C PRO A 284 -0.88 0.29 -5.18
N VAL A 285 -1.06 0.67 -6.45
CA VAL A 285 -0.20 0.25 -7.57
C VAL A 285 0.26 1.47 -8.36
N ILE A 286 1.54 1.57 -8.68
CA ILE A 286 2.03 2.65 -9.56
C ILE A 286 1.62 2.32 -11.00
N ILE A 287 0.91 3.25 -11.62
CA ILE A 287 0.38 3.15 -12.98
C ILE A 287 1.28 3.93 -13.93
N HIS A 288 1.69 3.30 -15.02
CA HIS A 288 2.49 3.96 -16.06
C HIS A 288 1.70 4.14 -17.36
N VAL A 289 1.58 5.40 -17.76
CA VAL A 289 1.15 5.77 -19.11
C VAL A 289 2.34 6.40 -19.84
N ASP A 290 2.28 6.54 -21.17
CA ASP A 290 3.38 7.08 -21.98
C ASP A 290 4.04 8.33 -21.33
N GLY A 291 5.25 8.14 -20.80
CA GLY A 291 6.05 9.19 -20.18
C GLY A 291 5.48 9.81 -18.91
N HIS A 292 4.58 9.14 -18.18
CA HIS A 292 4.02 9.63 -16.91
C HIS A 292 3.67 8.51 -15.93
N SER A 293 3.90 8.75 -14.63
CA SER A 293 3.54 7.85 -13.52
C SER A 293 2.48 8.47 -12.61
N MET A 294 1.54 7.65 -12.17
CA MET A 294 0.43 7.99 -11.27
C MET A 294 0.23 6.87 -10.24
N LEU A 295 -0.58 7.11 -9.20
CA LEU A 295 -0.89 6.07 -8.22
C LEU A 295 -2.33 5.58 -8.37
N GLY A 296 -2.51 4.29 -8.66
CA GLY A 296 -3.82 3.62 -8.64
C GLY A 296 -4.21 3.22 -7.22
N TYR A 297 -5.43 3.56 -6.81
CA TYR A 297 -5.91 3.36 -5.44
C TYR A 297 -7.32 2.75 -5.34
N GLY A 298 -7.96 2.45 -6.46
CA GLY A 298 -9.29 1.86 -6.47
C GLY A 298 -9.75 1.47 -7.85
N TYR A 299 -10.89 0.78 -7.94
CA TYR A 299 -11.51 0.40 -9.20
C TYR A 299 -13.04 0.43 -9.16
N ASP A 300 -13.61 0.42 -10.37
CA ASP A 300 -15.02 0.23 -10.67
C ASP A 300 -15.18 -0.84 -11.76
N ASP A 301 -16.03 -1.84 -11.54
CA ASP A 301 -16.39 -2.82 -12.54
C ASP A 301 -17.20 -2.14 -13.67
N PRO A 302 -16.91 -2.50 -14.94
CA PRO A 302 -16.13 -3.68 -15.32
C PRO A 302 -14.62 -3.47 -15.56
N ILE A 303 -14.11 -2.24 -15.67
CA ILE A 303 -12.74 -2.01 -16.17
C ILE A 303 -12.18 -0.60 -15.88
N THR A 304 -12.71 0.10 -14.88
CA THR A 304 -12.27 1.48 -14.54
C THR A 304 -11.32 1.43 -13.35
N ILE A 305 -10.24 2.21 -13.39
CA ILE A 305 -9.36 2.44 -12.24
C ILE A 305 -9.49 3.89 -11.76
N HIS A 306 -9.36 4.09 -10.45
CA HIS A 306 -9.21 5.38 -9.79
C HIS A 306 -7.74 5.65 -9.52
N ILE A 307 -7.30 6.87 -9.85
CA ILE A 307 -5.90 7.27 -9.79
C ILE A 307 -5.74 8.63 -9.11
N HIS A 308 -4.66 8.77 -8.34
CA HIS A 308 -4.09 10.06 -7.99
C HIS A 308 -3.01 10.40 -9.01
N ASP A 309 -3.29 11.47 -9.74
CA ASP A 309 -2.41 12.01 -10.76
C ASP A 309 -1.38 12.94 -10.11
N THR A 310 -0.10 12.84 -10.48
CA THR A 310 1.03 13.53 -9.82
C THR A 310 1.17 14.99 -10.23
N TRP A 311 0.02 15.65 -10.34
CA TRP A 311 -0.25 16.76 -11.24
C TRP A 311 -1.30 17.68 -10.57
N GLY A 312 -1.94 17.20 -9.50
CA GLY A 312 -2.85 17.93 -8.61
C GLY A 312 -3.38 17.03 -7.49
N HIS A 313 -4.31 17.54 -6.66
CA HIS A 313 -4.87 16.79 -5.51
C HIS A 313 -6.27 16.20 -5.77
N SER A 314 -6.75 16.29 -7.02
CA SER A 314 -8.09 15.81 -7.39
C SER A 314 -8.09 14.30 -7.62
N SER A 315 -9.27 13.69 -7.44
CA SER A 315 -9.50 12.31 -7.86
C SER A 315 -9.67 12.24 -9.37
N HIS A 316 -9.01 11.25 -9.99
CA HIS A 316 -9.10 10.98 -11.41
C HIS A 316 -9.45 9.51 -11.66
N SER A 317 -9.88 9.19 -12.88
CA SER A 317 -10.10 7.82 -13.31
C SER A 317 -9.78 7.63 -14.78
N MET A 318 -9.55 6.38 -15.18
CA MET A 318 -9.37 5.98 -16.56
C MET A 318 -9.81 4.53 -16.77
N THR A 319 -10.07 4.15 -18.02
CA THR A 319 -10.27 2.75 -18.39
C THR A 319 -8.94 2.00 -18.33
N TRP A 320 -8.91 0.81 -17.71
CA TRP A 320 -7.74 -0.08 -17.72
C TRP A 320 -7.34 -0.42 -19.16
N GLY A 321 -6.04 -0.35 -19.47
CA GLY A 321 -5.54 -0.46 -20.85
C GLY A 321 -5.90 0.69 -21.79
N GLY A 322 -6.62 1.70 -21.32
CA GLY A 322 -7.01 2.88 -22.11
C GLY A 322 -5.94 3.96 -22.16
N TYR A 323 -6.39 5.18 -22.49
CA TYR A 323 -5.57 6.38 -22.54
C TYR A 323 -5.93 7.32 -21.39
N TYR A 324 -4.92 7.99 -20.84
CA TYR A 324 -5.08 9.11 -19.91
C TYR A 324 -4.42 10.36 -20.49
N ASP A 325 -5.17 11.44 -20.68
CA ASP A 325 -4.69 12.68 -21.34
C ASP A 325 -3.93 12.43 -22.66
N GLY A 326 -4.41 11.46 -23.46
CA GLY A 326 -3.80 11.07 -24.73
C GLY A 326 -2.56 10.18 -24.62
N ARG A 327 -2.20 9.71 -23.42
CA ARG A 327 -1.06 8.82 -23.14
C ARG A 327 -1.55 7.38 -22.92
N GLN A 328 -0.98 6.41 -23.62
CA GLN A 328 -1.38 5.00 -23.54
C GLN A 328 -0.92 4.39 -22.22
N HIS A 329 -1.81 3.68 -21.51
CA HIS A 329 -1.44 2.83 -20.37
C HIS A 329 -0.66 1.61 -20.88
N TYR A 330 0.56 1.41 -20.37
CA TYR A 330 1.44 0.34 -20.85
C TYR A 330 1.92 -0.61 -19.76
N GLY A 331 2.02 -0.18 -18.50
CA GLY A 331 2.59 -1.00 -17.45
C GLY A 331 2.29 -0.52 -16.05
N VAL A 332 2.73 -1.32 -15.08
CA VAL A 332 2.62 -1.06 -13.65
C VAL A 332 3.95 -1.34 -12.94
N THR A 333 4.15 -0.70 -11.80
CA THR A 333 5.08 -1.16 -10.76
C THR A 333 4.27 -1.58 -9.54
N VAL A 334 4.51 -2.80 -9.08
CA VAL A 334 3.87 -3.40 -7.90
C VAL A 334 4.91 -3.56 -6.81
N ILE A 335 4.49 -3.34 -5.56
CA ILE A 335 5.28 -3.68 -4.37
C ILE A 335 4.37 -4.24 -3.28
N GLN A 336 4.76 -5.39 -2.75
CA GLN A 336 4.09 -6.04 -1.64
C GLN A 336 5.01 -5.98 -0.43
N LEU A 337 4.68 -5.14 0.56
CA LEU A 337 5.42 -5.09 1.82
C LEU A 337 5.19 -6.38 2.62
N GLN A 338 6.21 -6.80 3.37
CA GLN A 338 6.03 -7.84 4.37
C GLN A 338 5.01 -7.36 5.40
N SER A 339 3.97 -8.17 5.63
CA SER A 339 2.95 -7.85 6.63
C SER A 339 3.58 -7.65 8.00
N LEU A 340 3.06 -6.68 8.76
CA LEU A 340 3.52 -6.45 10.13
C LEU A 340 2.97 -7.52 11.08
N PRO A 341 3.74 -7.91 12.12
CA PRO A 341 3.25 -8.79 13.15
C PRO A 341 1.98 -8.24 13.82
N VAL A 342 0.95 -9.08 13.89
CA VAL A 342 -0.28 -8.83 14.65
C VAL A 342 -0.43 -9.98 15.64
N ILE A 343 -0.30 -9.67 16.92
CA ILE A 343 -0.48 -10.62 18.02
C ILE A 343 -1.80 -10.29 18.72
N THR A 344 -2.58 -11.30 19.06
CA THR A 344 -3.91 -11.05 19.64
C THR A 344 -4.29 -12.11 20.66
N SER A 345 -4.69 -11.67 21.85
CA SER A 345 -5.30 -12.52 22.87
C SER A 345 -6.71 -12.95 22.47
N CYS A 346 -7.06 -14.20 22.73
CA CYS A 346 -8.32 -14.79 22.36
C CYS A 346 -8.79 -15.86 23.35
N ASP A 347 -10.03 -16.30 23.18
CA ASP A 347 -10.60 -17.44 23.89
C ASP A 347 -10.25 -18.77 23.18
N PRO A 348 -10.60 -19.94 23.75
CA PRO A 348 -10.33 -21.24 23.12
C PRO A 348 -11.02 -21.44 21.75
N SER A 349 -12.00 -20.60 21.41
CA SER A 349 -12.68 -20.60 20.11
C SER A 349 -12.04 -19.62 19.12
N SER A 350 -10.85 -19.08 19.43
CA SER A 350 -10.13 -18.05 18.66
C SER A 350 -10.87 -16.71 18.53
N THR A 351 -11.87 -16.46 19.38
CA THR A 351 -12.58 -15.18 19.44
C THR A 351 -11.76 -14.20 20.26
N GLU A 352 -11.50 -13.02 19.70
CA GLU A 352 -10.67 -12.00 20.33
C GLU A 352 -11.31 -11.49 21.62
N THR A 353 -10.52 -11.47 22.68
CA THR A 353 -10.91 -10.93 23.98
C THR A 353 -9.65 -10.54 24.75
N SER A 354 -9.73 -9.44 25.47
CA SER A 354 -8.63 -8.88 26.28
C SER A 354 -8.94 -8.90 27.78
N GLN A 355 -9.98 -9.62 28.20
CA GLN A 355 -10.32 -9.78 29.62
C GLN A 355 -10.66 -11.24 29.92
N PHE A 356 -10.05 -11.77 30.98
CA PHE A 356 -10.21 -13.16 31.37
C PHE A 356 -10.49 -13.29 32.87
N THR A 357 -11.46 -14.12 33.24
CA THR A 357 -11.84 -14.41 34.63
C THR A 357 -11.10 -15.65 35.15
N PRO A 358 -11.07 -15.89 36.47
CA PRO A 358 -10.68 -17.19 37.00
C PRO A 358 -11.43 -18.34 36.31
N SER A 359 -10.78 -19.49 36.11
CA SER A 359 -11.29 -20.66 35.38
C SER A 359 -11.37 -20.53 33.85
N GLN A 360 -11.05 -19.37 33.28
CA GLN A 360 -10.84 -19.22 31.82
C GLN A 360 -9.38 -19.46 31.47
N SER A 361 -9.12 -19.78 30.20
CA SER A 361 -7.78 -19.87 29.66
C SER A 361 -7.53 -18.71 28.70
N VAL A 362 -6.34 -18.11 28.78
CA VAL A 362 -5.84 -17.15 27.81
C VAL A 362 -5.24 -17.91 26.65
N TYR A 363 -5.71 -17.64 25.45
CA TYR A 363 -5.10 -18.09 24.21
C TYR A 363 -4.52 -16.89 23.47
N VAL A 364 -3.57 -17.15 22.58
CA VAL A 364 -3.01 -16.14 21.66
C VAL A 364 -2.89 -16.71 20.27
N LYS A 365 -3.15 -15.87 19.28
CA LYS A 365 -2.88 -16.14 17.86
C LYS A 365 -1.99 -15.03 17.31
N GLY A 366 -1.21 -15.33 16.28
CA GLY A 366 -0.36 -14.36 15.62
C GLY A 366 -0.35 -14.50 14.11
N SER A 367 -0.13 -13.40 13.41
CA SER A 367 0.03 -13.33 11.95
C SER A 367 1.05 -12.26 11.58
N GLY A 368 1.56 -12.26 10.34
CA GLY A 368 2.52 -11.25 9.87
C GLY A 368 3.94 -11.40 10.44
N LEU A 369 4.23 -12.52 11.10
CA LEU A 369 5.57 -12.89 11.53
C LEU A 369 6.34 -13.52 10.36
N GLU A 370 7.66 -13.72 10.50
CA GLU A 370 8.41 -14.46 9.48
C GLU A 370 7.89 -15.89 9.34
N PRO A 371 7.65 -16.41 8.11
CA PRO A 371 7.21 -17.79 7.90
C PRO A 371 8.26 -18.84 8.30
N ASN A 372 7.81 -20.04 8.67
CA ASN A 372 8.67 -21.19 9.01
C ASN A 372 9.73 -20.88 10.08
N THR A 373 9.36 -20.05 11.04
CA THR A 373 10.26 -19.50 12.06
C THR A 373 9.72 -19.84 13.45
N ASP A 374 10.62 -20.22 14.34
CA ASP A 374 10.30 -20.57 15.72
C ASP A 374 10.27 -19.30 16.59
N TYR A 375 9.27 -19.21 17.46
CA TYR A 375 9.09 -18.12 18.42
C TYR A 375 8.75 -18.68 19.81
N ASN A 376 9.14 -17.95 20.84
CA ASN A 376 8.66 -18.15 22.21
C ASN A 376 7.64 -17.06 22.55
N ILE A 377 6.52 -17.47 23.14
CA ILE A 377 5.49 -16.56 23.61
C ILE A 377 5.75 -16.24 25.08
N TRP A 378 5.71 -14.95 25.40
CA TRP A 378 5.94 -14.42 26.73
C TRP A 378 4.74 -13.59 27.19
N ILE A 379 4.28 -13.85 28.41
CA ILE A 379 3.41 -12.93 29.13
C ILE A 379 4.29 -11.98 29.94
N GLN A 380 4.16 -10.68 29.71
CA GLN A 380 4.94 -9.65 30.41
C GLN A 380 4.03 -8.62 31.05
N ASN A 381 4.52 -7.96 32.10
CA ASN A 381 3.82 -6.81 32.67
C ASN A 381 3.83 -5.66 31.66
N ASP A 382 2.65 -5.07 31.44
CA ASP A 382 2.51 -3.82 30.67
C ASP A 382 3.19 -2.65 31.42
N PRO A 383 3.88 -1.74 30.71
CA PRO A 383 4.21 -1.80 29.28
C PRO A 383 5.52 -2.55 29.00
N VAL A 384 5.61 -3.16 27.82
CA VAL A 384 6.87 -3.63 27.22
C VAL A 384 7.43 -2.59 26.25
N ALA A 385 8.62 -2.07 26.56
CA ALA A 385 9.33 -1.13 25.70
C ALA A 385 10.47 -1.82 24.92
N GLU A 386 10.85 -1.24 23.78
CA GLU A 386 11.99 -1.69 22.96
C GLU A 386 13.24 -1.93 23.83
N GLY A 387 13.88 -3.09 23.64
CA GLY A 387 15.05 -3.52 24.40
C GLY A 387 14.78 -3.99 25.84
N LYS A 388 13.51 -4.13 26.27
CA LYS A 388 13.17 -4.69 27.59
C LYS A 388 13.59 -6.17 27.64
N THR A 389 14.37 -6.53 28.66
CA THR A 389 14.63 -7.93 28.98
C THR A 389 13.34 -8.61 29.44
N LEU A 390 12.99 -9.70 28.76
CA LEU A 390 11.81 -10.50 29.05
C LEU A 390 12.08 -11.41 30.25
N ALA A 391 11.13 -11.44 31.19
CA ALA A 391 11.32 -12.10 32.47
C ALA A 391 10.27 -13.18 32.72
N ILE A 392 10.72 -14.41 32.95
CA ILE A 392 9.88 -15.57 33.30
C ILE A 392 9.04 -15.30 34.56
N GLY A 393 9.56 -14.48 35.48
CA GLY A 393 8.85 -14.15 36.72
C GLY A 393 7.66 -13.20 36.54
N GLU A 394 7.48 -12.59 35.37
CA GLU A 394 6.28 -11.81 35.05
C GLU A 394 5.16 -12.70 34.50
N ASP A 395 5.49 -13.92 34.09
CA ASP A 395 4.53 -14.86 33.54
C ASP A 395 3.76 -15.59 34.66
N PRO A 396 2.44 -15.37 34.80
CA PRO A 396 1.63 -16.01 35.82
C PRO A 396 1.35 -17.49 35.53
N SER A 397 1.54 -17.97 34.30
CA SER A 397 1.46 -19.39 33.95
C SER A 397 2.69 -20.15 34.46
N GLY A 398 3.83 -19.46 34.57
CA GLY A 398 5.12 -19.97 35.00
C GLY A 398 5.91 -20.72 33.91
N ALA A 399 5.45 -20.69 32.65
CA ALA A 399 6.15 -21.27 31.51
C ALA A 399 5.89 -20.45 30.23
N GLN A 400 6.78 -20.60 29.26
CA GLN A 400 6.61 -20.03 27.92
C GLN A 400 6.14 -21.12 26.96
N GLU A 401 5.37 -20.71 25.96
CA GLU A 401 4.94 -21.56 24.86
C GLU A 401 5.80 -21.34 23.63
N ALA A 402 6.31 -22.43 23.05
CA ALA A 402 6.99 -22.37 21.77
C ALA A 402 5.98 -22.56 20.63
N VAL A 403 6.06 -21.72 19.61
CA VAL A 403 5.26 -21.83 18.39
C VAL A 403 6.15 -21.73 17.16
N THR A 404 5.77 -22.41 16.09
CA THR A 404 6.41 -22.30 14.78
C THR A 404 5.41 -21.72 13.81
N THR A 405 5.76 -20.61 13.16
CA THR A 405 4.95 -20.04 12.08
C THR A 405 5.06 -20.94 10.85
N GLY A 406 4.01 -21.11 10.06
CA GLY A 406 4.15 -21.84 8.80
C GLY A 406 2.87 -22.49 8.25
N PRO A 407 2.97 -23.17 7.10
CA PRO A 407 1.83 -23.65 6.32
C PRO A 407 1.03 -24.80 6.96
N GLY A 408 1.47 -25.29 8.12
CA GLY A 408 0.85 -26.40 8.86
C GLY A 408 -0.50 -26.10 9.52
N ASN A 409 -1.23 -25.07 9.08
CA ASN A 409 -2.57 -24.69 9.57
C ASN A 409 -3.48 -24.12 8.45
N GLY A 410 -3.17 -24.37 7.18
CA GLY A 410 -3.97 -23.89 6.05
C GLY A 410 -3.67 -22.46 5.58
N ASN A 411 -2.50 -21.89 5.90
CA ASN A 411 -2.11 -20.55 5.45
C ASN A 411 -0.59 -20.45 5.19
N PRO A 412 -0.11 -20.02 4.01
CA PRO A 412 1.33 -19.87 3.70
C PRO A 412 2.07 -18.70 4.41
N SER A 413 1.51 -18.08 5.46
CA SER A 413 1.62 -16.62 5.65
C SER A 413 2.17 -16.14 7.01
N GLY A 414 3.15 -16.80 7.61
CA GLY A 414 3.81 -16.21 8.79
C GLY A 414 2.92 -16.06 10.02
N GLY A 415 2.05 -17.04 10.28
CA GLY A 415 1.15 -17.03 11.43
C GLY A 415 1.13 -18.35 12.18
N PHE A 416 0.54 -18.33 13.37
CA PHE A 416 0.32 -19.48 14.24
C PHE A 416 -1.11 -19.46 14.81
N PRO A 417 -1.74 -20.63 15.04
CA PRO A 417 -3.13 -20.72 15.49
C PRO A 417 -3.24 -20.37 16.98
N ALA A 418 -4.48 -20.27 17.48
CA ALA A 418 -4.72 -20.05 18.90
C ALA A 418 -3.98 -21.08 19.76
N THR A 419 -3.02 -20.60 20.55
CA THR A 419 -2.16 -21.36 21.45
C THR A 419 -2.50 -20.96 22.88
N GLU A 420 -2.79 -21.92 23.74
CA GLU A 420 -3.08 -21.65 25.16
C GLU A 420 -1.80 -21.24 25.88
N ILE A 421 -1.81 -20.07 26.51
CA ILE A 421 -0.63 -19.52 27.22
C ILE A 421 -0.83 -19.40 28.73
N TRP A 422 -2.09 -19.37 29.18
CA TRP A 422 -2.36 -19.32 30.63
C TRP A 422 -3.73 -19.93 30.99
N PRO A 423 -3.76 -21.16 31.54
CA PRO A 423 -4.95 -21.70 32.18
C PRO A 423 -5.14 -21.07 33.56
N ILE A 424 -5.99 -20.04 33.67
CA ILE A 424 -6.17 -19.30 34.93
C ILE A 424 -6.85 -20.20 35.97
N PRO A 425 -6.17 -20.56 37.08
CA PRO A 425 -6.77 -21.40 38.10
C PRO A 425 -8.03 -20.77 38.70
N GLN A 426 -9.01 -21.59 39.07
CA GLN A 426 -10.21 -21.08 39.75
C GLN A 426 -9.88 -20.37 41.08
N SER A 427 -8.78 -20.75 41.72
CA SER A 427 -8.31 -20.15 42.98
C SER A 427 -7.55 -18.84 42.78
N GLU A 428 -7.29 -18.42 41.53
CA GLU A 428 -6.49 -17.24 41.25
C GLU A 428 -7.22 -15.98 41.74
N PRO A 429 -6.57 -15.10 42.51
CA PRO A 429 -7.18 -13.87 42.96
C PRO A 429 -7.48 -12.95 41.78
N VAL A 430 -8.59 -12.22 41.87
CA VAL A 430 -8.91 -11.16 40.92
C VAL A 430 -7.97 -9.98 41.19
N THR A 431 -7.06 -9.71 40.24
CA THR A 431 -6.04 -8.65 40.35
C THR A 431 -6.30 -7.47 39.42
N HIS A 432 -7.05 -7.67 38.32
CA HIS A 432 -7.12 -6.71 37.21
C HIS A 432 -5.74 -6.32 36.68
N HIS A 433 -4.78 -7.25 36.73
CA HIS A 433 -3.42 -6.95 36.35
C HIS A 433 -3.30 -6.85 34.81
N PRO A 434 -2.70 -5.79 34.27
CA PRO A 434 -2.49 -5.62 32.83
C PRO A 434 -1.21 -6.35 32.38
N TYR A 435 -1.30 -7.03 31.24
CA TYR A 435 -0.21 -7.75 30.61
C TYR A 435 -0.13 -7.43 29.12
N ASP A 436 1.08 -7.54 28.57
CA ASP A 436 1.37 -7.59 27.14
C ASP A 436 1.82 -8.99 26.75
N ILE A 437 1.59 -9.35 25.48
CA ILE A 437 2.03 -10.61 24.90
C ILE A 437 3.13 -10.33 23.89
N VAL A 438 4.34 -10.83 24.16
CA VAL A 438 5.49 -10.75 23.26
C VAL A 438 5.71 -12.11 22.61
N VAL A 439 5.85 -12.12 21.30
CA VAL A 439 6.20 -13.29 20.49
C VAL A 439 7.64 -13.08 20.00
N ASP A 440 8.58 -13.63 20.77
CA ASP A 440 10.03 -13.42 20.69
C ASP A 440 10.69 -14.44 19.77
N LYS A 441 11.43 -13.97 18.76
CA LYS A 441 12.01 -14.81 17.71
C LYS A 441 13.20 -15.61 18.21
N VAL A 442 13.16 -16.93 18.01
CA VAL A 442 14.28 -17.82 18.34
C VAL A 442 15.48 -17.49 17.45
N GLY A 443 16.64 -17.24 18.06
CA GLY A 443 17.87 -16.81 17.38
C GLY A 443 17.96 -15.30 17.03
N GLY A 444 16.93 -14.50 17.31
CA GLY A 444 16.86 -13.06 16.97
C GLY A 444 17.33 -12.08 18.06
N GLY A 445 17.84 -12.58 19.19
CA GLY A 445 18.07 -11.76 20.39
C GLY A 445 17.27 -12.20 21.62
N GLU A 446 16.90 -13.48 21.66
CA GLU A 446 16.06 -14.15 22.66
C GLU A 446 16.12 -13.56 24.08
N GLY A 447 14.94 -13.39 24.67
CA GLY A 447 14.77 -12.87 26.00
C GLY A 447 14.91 -11.35 26.10
N THR A 448 14.90 -10.64 24.97
CA THR A 448 14.84 -9.17 24.91
C THR A 448 13.91 -8.76 23.78
N TYR A 449 12.91 -7.92 24.08
CA TYR A 449 11.99 -7.44 23.04
C TYR A 449 12.70 -6.55 22.02
N ASN A 450 12.56 -6.89 20.74
CA ASN A 450 13.05 -6.15 19.58
C ASN A 450 11.95 -6.06 18.53
N SER A 451 11.40 -4.86 18.31
CA SER A 451 10.28 -4.64 17.39
C SER A 451 10.57 -4.99 15.92
N ASN A 452 11.83 -5.18 15.53
CA ASN A 452 12.18 -5.57 14.16
C ASN A 452 12.05 -7.08 13.93
N ASP A 453 12.22 -7.89 14.98
CA ASP A 453 12.25 -9.36 14.89
C ASP A 453 11.03 -10.00 15.57
N ASP A 454 10.43 -9.30 16.55
CA ASP A 454 9.41 -9.83 17.44
C ASP A 454 8.00 -9.29 17.13
N GLY A 455 6.99 -10.08 17.47
CA GLY A 455 5.61 -9.61 17.55
C GLY A 455 5.27 -9.11 18.96
N ILE A 456 4.44 -8.08 19.04
CA ILE A 456 3.77 -7.70 20.30
C ILE A 456 2.30 -7.39 20.01
N ASP A 457 1.42 -7.65 20.97
CA ASP A 457 0.00 -7.36 20.83
C ASP A 457 -0.29 -5.86 20.83
N SER A 458 0.39 -5.09 21.67
CA SER A 458 0.50 -3.65 21.51
C SER A 458 1.65 -3.06 22.33
N VAL A 459 2.29 -2.01 21.81
CA VAL A 459 3.23 -1.16 22.58
C VAL A 459 2.55 0.03 23.26
N ALA A 460 1.28 0.31 22.93
CA ALA A 460 0.60 1.56 23.27
C ALA A 460 -0.63 1.36 24.16
N VAL A 461 -1.20 0.16 24.17
CA VAL A 461 -2.35 -0.19 25.00
C VAL A 461 -2.10 -1.54 25.68
N VAL A 462 -2.75 -1.74 26.82
CA VAL A 462 -2.71 -3.04 27.51
C VAL A 462 -3.17 -4.14 26.57
N GLY A 463 -2.33 -5.18 26.43
CA GLY A 463 -2.67 -6.40 25.70
C GLY A 463 -3.92 -7.10 26.24
N PHE A 464 -3.84 -7.61 27.47
CA PHE A 464 -4.99 -8.17 28.18
C PHE A 464 -4.94 -7.93 29.69
N VAL A 465 -6.09 -8.08 30.34
CA VAL A 465 -6.27 -7.91 31.78
C VAL A 465 -6.80 -9.20 32.39
N ALA A 466 -6.07 -9.73 33.37
CA ALA A 466 -6.47 -10.97 34.03
C ALA A 466 -5.85 -11.16 35.43
N PRO A 467 -6.53 -11.85 36.36
CA PRO A 467 -7.94 -12.22 36.27
C PRO A 467 -8.86 -11.03 36.61
N VAL A 468 -9.99 -10.90 35.91
CA VAL A 468 -11.09 -9.96 36.21
C VAL A 468 -12.27 -10.69 36.89
N PRO A 469 -13.17 -9.99 37.63
CA PRO A 469 -14.31 -10.64 38.27
C PRO A 469 -15.28 -11.20 37.24
N GLU A 470 -15.88 -12.36 37.53
CA GLU A 470 -16.97 -12.88 36.70
C GLU A 470 -18.16 -11.90 36.66
N LEU A 471 -18.79 -11.73 35.49
CA LEU A 471 -19.96 -10.86 35.27
C LEU A 471 -21.07 -11.00 36.34
N PRO A 472 -21.47 -12.21 36.80
CA PRO A 472 -22.44 -12.37 37.87
C PRO A 472 -22.03 -11.71 39.19
N THR A 473 -20.72 -11.66 39.49
CA THR A 473 -20.16 -11.03 40.70
C THR A 473 -20.37 -9.52 40.66
N ILE A 474 -20.17 -8.88 39.49
CA ILE A 474 -20.41 -7.45 39.28
C ILE A 474 -21.90 -7.13 39.46
N ILE A 475 -22.79 -7.95 38.90
CA ILE A 475 -24.24 -7.77 39.01
C ILE A 475 -24.70 -7.94 40.46
N LEU A 476 -24.27 -8.99 41.15
CA LEU A 476 -24.63 -9.24 42.55
C LEU A 476 -24.12 -8.16 43.50
N PHE A 477 -22.89 -7.66 43.29
CA PHE A 477 -22.33 -6.57 44.08
C PHE A 477 -23.12 -5.26 43.86
N SER A 478 -23.43 -4.95 42.60
CA SER A 478 -24.21 -3.76 42.24
C SER A 478 -25.63 -3.82 42.82
N MET A 479 -26.29 -4.98 42.75
CA MET A 479 -27.59 -5.21 43.38
C MET A 479 -27.52 -5.07 44.90
N GLY A 480 -26.49 -5.63 45.54
CA GLY A 480 -26.25 -5.48 46.98
C GLY A 480 -26.06 -4.03 47.40
N LEU A 481 -25.33 -3.23 46.61
CA LEU A 481 -25.09 -1.82 46.87
C LEU A 481 -26.37 -0.99 46.72
N VAL A 482 -27.19 -1.28 45.71
CA VAL A 482 -28.52 -0.65 45.53
C VAL A 482 -29.45 -0.99 46.71
N VAL A 483 -29.48 -2.24 47.17
CA VAL A 483 -30.26 -2.66 48.33
C VAL A 483 -29.78 -1.96 49.62
N LEU A 484 -28.46 -1.84 49.82
CA LEU A 484 -27.87 -1.16 50.98
C LEU A 484 -28.19 0.33 50.98
N VAL A 485 -28.04 1.01 49.84
CA VAL A 485 -28.41 2.43 49.68
C VAL A 485 -29.90 2.63 49.93
N GLY A 486 -30.75 1.76 49.37
CA GLY A 486 -32.18 1.75 49.63
C GLY A 486 -32.51 1.59 51.12
N TYR A 487 -31.84 0.68 51.82
CA TYR A 487 -32.00 0.46 53.26
C TYR A 487 -31.57 1.68 54.08
N VAL A 488 -30.42 2.30 53.77
CA VAL A 488 -29.92 3.51 54.47
C VAL A 488 -30.86 4.70 54.25
N VAL A 489 -31.37 4.89 53.04
CA VAL A 489 -32.34 5.95 52.72
C VAL A 489 -33.67 5.72 53.46
N LEU A 490 -34.17 4.49 53.51
CA LEU A 490 -35.38 4.14 54.25
C LEU A 490 -35.22 4.31 55.77
N ARG A 491 -34.04 4.00 56.31
CA ARG A 491 -33.74 4.14 57.74
C ARG A 491 -33.56 5.60 58.17
N ARG A 492 -33.11 6.49 57.28
CA ARG A 492 -33.01 7.95 57.55
C ARG A 492 -34.35 8.69 57.44
N ARG A 493 -35.37 8.06 56.85
CA ARG A 493 -36.74 8.60 56.71
C ARG A 493 -37.70 8.15 57.83
N LYS A 494 -37.25 7.28 58.73
CA LYS A 494 -37.89 6.98 60.02
C LYS A 494 -37.09 7.64 61.13
#